data_AF-A0A0Q5DN39-F1
#
_entry.id   AF-A0A0Q5DN39-F1
#
_cell.length_a   1.000
_cell.length_b   1.000
_cell.length_c   1.000
_cell.angle_alpha   90.00
_cell.angle_beta   90.00
_cell.angle_gamma   90.00
#
_symmetry.space_group_name_H-M   'P 1'
#
loop_
_entity.id
_entity.type
_entity.pdbx_description
1 polymer ?
#
loop_
_entity_poly.entity_id
_entity_poly.type
_entity_poly.pdbx_seq_one_letter_code
_entity_poly.pdbx_strand_id
1 'polypeptide(L)'
;MNTMKWLVKRELWEHKGMLVWTPLVIAALVAALALLAVFSGNEIHFGDTMGSQTYTVNIQGQARAGVVAALSQGYIVAAVPVYLVLGFLVFFYCLGALNDERRDRSILFWKSLPVSDLTTVLSKVLTALVVAPLIVAGVAIGLALLLLAAVAVKLSLHGTVLFADLLVAPELYLAPLRLLALLPVYMLWALPTVGWLLMISSMVRSKVFVWAVGVPVGAGLLLIWMQKILGFELNAYWIIGNVLNRLLLGVAPGSWVLFGAGRPVLSQEHGVPAPDAVLLYSWSTLADLVLWLGVAAGVAMIAVAVWMRRRREEG
;
A
#
# COMPACT_ATOMS: atom_id res chain seq x y z
N MET A 1 -7.00 -7.62 -28.78
CA MET A 1 -7.23 -7.74 -27.32
C MET A 1 -5.98 -8.08 -26.49
N ASN A 2 -4.81 -8.38 -27.06
CA ASN A 2 -3.61 -8.73 -26.28
C ASN A 2 -2.70 -7.53 -25.91
N THR A 3 -2.97 -6.33 -26.42
CA THR A 3 -2.07 -5.17 -26.31
C THR A 3 -1.82 -4.74 -24.86
N MET A 4 -2.89 -4.58 -24.06
CA MET A 4 -2.76 -4.16 -22.66
C MET A 4 -1.97 -5.18 -21.82
N LYS A 5 -2.24 -6.48 -22.03
CA LYS A 5 -1.51 -7.57 -21.36
C LYS A 5 -0.01 -7.51 -21.64
N TRP A 6 0.38 -7.24 -22.88
CA TRP A 6 1.79 -7.12 -23.27
C TRP A 6 2.45 -5.86 -22.71
N LEU A 7 1.76 -4.72 -22.69
CA LEU A 7 2.28 -3.49 -22.08
C LEU A 7 2.54 -3.67 -20.59
N VAL A 8 1.59 -4.27 -19.85
CA VAL A 8 1.78 -4.56 -18.42
C VAL A 8 2.94 -5.54 -18.19
N LYS A 9 3.03 -6.59 -19.02
CA LYS A 9 4.14 -7.55 -18.94
C LYS A 9 5.49 -6.89 -19.18
N ARG A 10 5.55 -5.94 -20.13
CA ARG A 10 6.74 -5.14 -20.38
C ARG A 10 7.10 -4.29 -19.17
N GLU A 11 6.16 -3.53 -18.60
CA GLU A 11 6.40 -2.70 -17.41
C GLU A 11 6.97 -3.55 -16.26
N LEU A 12 6.45 -4.77 -16.07
CA LEU A 12 6.96 -5.71 -15.09
C LEU A 12 8.38 -6.20 -15.37
N TRP A 13 8.77 -6.32 -16.64
CA TRP A 13 10.11 -6.73 -17.02
C TRP A 13 11.11 -5.57 -16.85
N GLU A 14 10.75 -4.36 -17.28
CA GLU A 14 11.56 -3.15 -17.13
C GLU A 14 11.78 -2.79 -15.65
N HIS A 15 10.74 -2.92 -14.83
CA HIS A 15 10.79 -2.56 -13.41
C HIS A 15 10.85 -3.77 -12.47
N LYS A 16 11.30 -4.94 -12.94
CA LYS A 16 11.34 -6.19 -12.15
C LYS A 16 12.11 -6.05 -10.85
N GLY A 17 13.23 -5.33 -10.88
CA GLY A 17 14.06 -5.05 -9.69
C GLY A 17 13.25 -4.36 -8.59
N MET A 18 12.55 -3.29 -8.94
CA MET A 18 11.75 -2.53 -7.98
C MET A 18 10.45 -3.26 -7.60
N LEU A 19 9.67 -3.72 -8.58
CA LEU A 19 8.31 -4.23 -8.32
C LEU A 19 8.30 -5.63 -7.69
N VAL A 20 9.29 -6.49 -7.98
CA VAL A 20 9.30 -7.89 -7.53
C VAL A 20 10.42 -8.13 -6.52
N TRP A 21 11.66 -7.71 -6.80
CA TRP A 21 12.78 -8.01 -5.91
C TRP A 21 12.75 -7.20 -4.62
N THR A 22 12.39 -5.91 -4.65
CA THR A 22 12.31 -5.09 -3.44
C THR A 22 11.38 -5.68 -2.36
N PRO A 23 10.10 -6.01 -2.64
CA PRO A 23 9.25 -6.61 -1.61
C PRO A 23 9.76 -7.99 -1.18
N LEU A 24 10.35 -8.79 -2.08
CA LEU A 24 10.91 -10.11 -1.73
C LEU A 24 12.12 -10.00 -0.79
N VAL A 25 13.05 -9.08 -1.05
CA VAL A 25 14.24 -8.86 -0.20
C VAL A 25 13.82 -8.37 1.18
N ILE A 26 12.86 -7.45 1.25
CA ILE A 26 12.35 -6.95 2.53
C ILE A 26 11.61 -8.06 3.28
N ALA A 27 10.79 -8.85 2.59
CA ALA A 27 10.15 -10.01 3.18
C ALA A 27 11.17 -11.05 3.69
N ALA A 28 12.24 -11.32 2.94
CA ALA A 28 13.30 -12.23 3.36
C ALA A 28 14.05 -11.71 4.59
N LEU A 29 14.34 -10.41 4.66
CA LEU A 29 14.97 -9.78 5.82
C LEU A 29 14.06 -9.85 7.05
N VAL A 30 12.78 -9.51 6.90
CA VAL A 30 11.79 -9.62 7.98
C VAL A 30 11.64 -11.08 8.42
N ALA A 31 11.58 -12.02 7.49
CA ALA A 31 11.54 -13.44 7.79
C ALA A 31 12.78 -13.87 8.58
N ALA A 32 13.98 -13.51 8.14
CA ALA A 32 15.21 -13.87 8.84
C ALA A 32 15.21 -13.36 10.28
N LEU A 33 14.90 -12.09 10.50
CA LEU A 33 14.84 -11.49 11.84
C LEU A 33 13.75 -12.12 12.71
N ALA A 34 12.55 -12.32 12.17
CA ALA A 34 11.44 -12.88 12.91
C ALA A 34 11.66 -14.36 13.24
N LEU A 35 12.22 -15.15 12.32
CA LEU A 35 12.57 -16.55 12.57
C LEU A 35 13.66 -16.66 13.63
N LEU A 36 14.68 -15.81 13.59
CA LEU A 36 15.69 -15.76 14.67
C LEU A 36 15.03 -15.44 16.02
N ALA A 37 14.14 -14.44 16.08
CA ALA A 37 13.42 -14.12 17.30
C ALA A 37 12.55 -15.30 17.80
N VAL A 38 11.85 -15.97 16.88
CA VAL A 38 11.03 -17.15 17.20
C VAL A 38 11.91 -18.27 17.74
N PHE A 39 12.99 -18.68 17.06
CA PHE A 39 13.76 -19.87 17.45
C PHE A 39 14.82 -19.64 18.54
N SER A 40 15.32 -18.42 18.72
CA SER A 40 16.29 -18.09 19.77
C SER A 40 15.65 -17.67 21.09
N GLY A 41 14.38 -17.27 21.10
CA GLY A 41 13.68 -16.93 22.34
C GLY A 41 13.32 -18.18 23.14
N ASN A 42 13.81 -18.30 24.38
CA ASN A 42 13.38 -19.36 25.31
C ASN A 42 11.92 -19.20 25.77
N GLU A 43 11.34 -18.02 25.60
CA GLU A 43 9.96 -17.70 25.97
C GLU A 43 9.26 -17.05 24.76
N ILE A 44 8.02 -17.45 24.48
CA ILE A 44 7.15 -16.74 23.52
C ILE A 44 6.33 -15.75 24.34
N HIS A 45 6.73 -14.48 24.34
CA HIS A 45 5.90 -13.42 24.91
C HIS A 45 4.86 -12.99 23.87
N PHE A 46 3.61 -13.42 24.06
CA PHE A 46 2.48 -12.77 23.41
C PHE A 46 2.25 -11.43 24.11
N GLY A 47 2.12 -10.35 23.33
CA GLY A 47 2.10 -8.97 23.81
C GLY A 47 1.24 -8.72 25.06
N ASP A 48 1.75 -7.83 25.90
CA ASP A 48 1.33 -7.49 27.26
C ASP A 48 -0.06 -6.82 27.33
N THR A 49 -1.13 -7.59 27.11
CA THR A 49 -2.53 -7.20 27.42
C THR A 49 -3.27 -8.26 28.23
N MET A 50 -2.67 -9.43 28.42
CA MET A 50 -3.11 -10.46 29.35
C MET A 50 -1.91 -10.75 30.24
N GLY A 51 -1.96 -10.24 31.48
CA GLY A 51 -0.80 -10.11 32.35
C GLY A 51 0.10 -11.33 32.38
N SER A 52 1.41 -11.09 32.28
CA SER A 52 2.51 -11.92 32.79
C SER A 52 2.10 -13.32 33.24
N GLN A 53 1.80 -14.20 32.29
CA GLN A 53 1.75 -15.63 32.53
C GLN A 53 2.76 -16.24 31.58
N THR A 54 3.92 -16.57 32.11
CA THR A 54 4.89 -17.45 31.47
C THR A 54 4.18 -18.77 31.18
N TYR A 55 3.69 -18.94 29.95
CA TYR A 55 2.91 -20.12 29.55
C TYR A 55 3.82 -21.35 29.53
N THR A 56 3.94 -22.03 30.66
CA THR A 56 4.56 -23.34 30.75
C THR A 56 3.60 -24.38 30.17
N VAL A 57 4.09 -25.05 29.13
CA VAL A 57 3.83 -26.45 28.74
C VAL A 57 2.39 -26.95 28.92
N ASN A 58 1.73 -27.18 27.77
CA ASN A 58 0.42 -27.82 27.60
C ASN A 58 -0.80 -26.87 27.77
N ILE A 59 -0.98 -26.00 26.78
CA ILE A 59 -2.15 -25.12 26.67
C ILE A 59 -3.38 -25.98 26.36
N GLN A 60 -4.22 -26.24 27.36
CA GLN A 60 -5.48 -26.99 27.24
C GLN A 60 -6.69 -26.09 27.54
N GLY A 61 -7.85 -26.43 27.00
CA GLY A 61 -9.11 -25.72 27.25
C GLY A 61 -9.18 -24.32 26.63
N GLN A 62 -9.78 -23.36 27.34
CA GLN A 62 -10.05 -22.00 26.85
C GLN A 62 -8.80 -21.22 26.43
N ALA A 63 -7.65 -21.46 27.10
CA ALA A 63 -6.38 -20.82 26.74
C ALA A 63 -5.91 -21.20 25.33
N ARG A 64 -6.22 -22.43 24.88
CA ARG A 64 -5.85 -22.90 23.53
C ARG A 64 -6.66 -22.18 22.46
N ALA A 65 -7.97 -22.05 22.68
CA ALA A 65 -8.85 -21.32 21.79
C ALA A 65 -8.43 -19.84 21.67
N GLY A 66 -8.03 -19.21 22.79
CA GLY A 66 -7.52 -17.84 22.80
C GLY A 66 -6.24 -17.67 21.96
N VAL A 67 -5.27 -18.58 22.09
CA VAL A 67 -4.03 -18.55 21.31
C VAL A 67 -4.30 -18.75 19.82
N VAL A 68 -5.18 -19.70 19.45
CA VAL A 68 -5.57 -19.93 18.06
C VAL A 68 -6.26 -18.70 17.47
N ALA A 69 -7.16 -18.06 18.23
CA ALA A 69 -7.82 -16.82 17.81
C ALA A 69 -6.79 -15.70 17.60
N ALA A 70 -5.89 -15.47 18.55
CA ALA A 70 -4.86 -14.44 18.45
C ALA A 70 -3.93 -14.67 17.24
N LEU A 71 -3.47 -15.90 17.01
CA LEU A 71 -2.62 -16.25 15.88
C LEU A 71 -3.35 -16.11 14.54
N SER A 72 -4.56 -16.65 14.43
CA SER A 72 -5.34 -16.61 13.18
C SER A 72 -5.82 -15.20 12.81
N GLN A 73 -6.05 -14.31 13.79
CA GLN A 73 -6.41 -12.91 13.54
C GLN A 73 -5.19 -12.01 13.32
N GLY A 74 -4.10 -12.25 14.04
CA GLY A 74 -2.96 -11.34 14.12
C GLY A 74 -1.86 -11.58 13.08
N TYR A 75 -1.81 -12.75 12.43
CA TYR A 75 -0.63 -13.12 11.63
C TYR A 75 -0.35 -12.18 10.45
N ILE A 76 -1.37 -11.54 9.87
CA ILE A 76 -1.21 -10.56 8.80
C ILE A 76 -0.43 -9.31 9.25
N VAL A 77 -0.55 -8.94 10.53
CA VAL A 77 0.15 -7.77 11.09
C VAL A 77 1.66 -7.95 10.99
N ALA A 78 2.16 -9.18 11.06
CA ALA A 78 3.59 -9.47 10.92
C ALA A 78 4.17 -9.06 9.54
N ALA A 79 3.33 -8.91 8.52
CA ALA A 79 3.73 -8.50 7.18
C ALA A 79 3.56 -6.99 6.90
N VAL A 80 3.16 -6.18 7.88
CA VAL A 80 3.04 -4.72 7.77
C VAL A 80 4.29 -4.04 7.17
N PRO A 81 5.53 -4.40 7.54
CA PRO A 81 6.72 -3.80 6.93
C PRO A 81 6.77 -3.97 5.42
N VAL A 82 6.32 -5.11 4.89
CA VAL A 82 6.26 -5.36 3.44
C VAL A 82 5.18 -4.51 2.78
N TYR A 83 4.03 -4.32 3.44
CA TYR A 83 2.99 -3.43 2.93
C TYR A 83 3.47 -1.98 2.83
N LEU A 84 4.16 -1.45 3.86
CA LEU A 84 4.63 -0.06 3.88
C LEU A 84 5.51 0.30 2.67
N VAL A 85 6.20 -0.70 2.11
CA VAL A 85 7.03 -0.55 0.91
C VAL A 85 6.21 -0.20 -0.33
N LEU A 86 4.94 -0.64 -0.42
CA LEU A 86 4.06 -0.38 -1.56
C LEU A 86 3.98 1.10 -1.91
N GLY A 87 3.83 1.96 -0.90
CA GLY A 87 3.74 3.41 -1.11
C GLY A 87 4.98 3.95 -1.82
N PHE A 88 6.17 3.54 -1.37
CA PHE A 88 7.43 3.92 -2.02
C PHE A 88 7.54 3.36 -3.44
N LEU A 89 7.20 2.09 -3.66
CA LEU A 89 7.27 1.46 -4.99
C LEU A 89 6.40 2.20 -6.00
N VAL A 90 5.12 2.43 -5.66
CA VAL A 90 4.19 3.10 -6.55
C VAL A 90 4.56 4.56 -6.76
N PHE A 91 5.01 5.25 -5.71
CA PHE A 91 5.44 6.64 -5.80
C PHE A 91 6.61 6.79 -6.78
N PHE A 92 7.70 6.05 -6.58
CA PHE A 92 8.89 6.15 -7.43
C PHE A 92 8.66 5.58 -8.84
N TYR A 93 7.85 4.52 -8.96
CA TYR A 93 7.42 4.03 -10.26
C TYR A 93 6.73 5.12 -11.07
N CYS A 94 5.65 5.72 -10.55
CA CYS A 94 4.89 6.74 -11.28
C CYS A 94 5.73 7.97 -11.62
N LEU A 95 6.66 8.35 -10.74
CA LEU A 95 7.55 9.48 -10.91
C LEU A 95 8.54 9.27 -12.08
N GLY A 96 9.11 8.08 -12.22
CA GLY A 96 10.03 7.74 -13.29
C GLY A 96 9.36 7.33 -14.61
N ALA A 97 8.18 6.70 -14.56
CA ALA A 97 7.67 5.90 -15.67
C ALA A 97 7.46 6.64 -17.00
N LEU A 98 7.15 7.94 -17.02
CA LEU A 98 7.03 8.73 -18.25
C LEU A 98 8.23 9.64 -18.51
N ASN A 99 8.97 10.00 -17.45
CA ASN A 99 10.18 10.80 -17.55
C ASN A 99 11.34 10.00 -18.13
N ASP A 100 11.56 8.78 -17.64
CA ASP A 100 12.63 7.89 -18.09
C ASP A 100 12.46 7.53 -19.57
N GLU A 101 11.22 7.28 -20.04
CA GLU A 101 10.95 7.01 -21.47
C GLU A 101 11.35 8.19 -22.39
N ARG A 102 11.25 9.43 -21.90
CA ARG A 102 11.72 10.60 -22.64
C ARG A 102 13.22 10.78 -22.52
N ARG A 103 13.77 10.60 -21.33
CA ARG A 103 15.20 10.73 -21.07
C ARG A 103 16.01 9.77 -21.95
N ASP A 104 15.52 8.55 -22.06
CA ASP A 104 16.20 7.47 -22.79
C ASP A 104 15.74 7.41 -24.28
N ARG A 105 14.90 8.37 -24.71
CA ARG A 105 14.33 8.48 -26.07
C ARG A 105 13.57 7.24 -26.56
N SER A 106 13.24 6.30 -25.67
CA SER A 106 12.47 5.10 -25.99
C SER A 106 11.04 5.42 -26.43
N ILE A 107 10.53 6.62 -26.09
CA ILE A 107 9.24 7.14 -26.58
C ILE A 107 9.10 7.09 -28.11
N LEU A 108 10.19 7.32 -28.87
CA LEU A 108 10.16 7.29 -30.35
C LEU A 108 9.89 5.89 -30.89
N PHE A 109 10.48 4.87 -30.25
CA PHE A 109 10.22 3.47 -30.56
C PHE A 109 8.77 3.09 -30.21
N TRP A 110 8.25 3.54 -29.06
CA TRP A 110 6.87 3.21 -28.68
C TRP A 110 5.82 3.84 -29.57
N LYS A 111 6.11 5.01 -30.16
CA LYS A 111 5.21 5.67 -31.12
C LYS A 111 5.23 5.02 -32.51
N SER A 112 6.31 4.32 -32.89
CA SER A 112 6.33 3.58 -34.16
C SER A 112 5.53 2.27 -34.11
N LEU A 113 5.26 1.76 -32.90
CA LEU A 113 4.36 0.62 -32.70
C LEU A 113 2.88 1.05 -32.80
N PRO A 114 1.96 0.16 -33.21
CA PRO A 114 0.53 0.44 -33.31
C PRO A 114 -0.16 0.48 -31.93
N VAL A 115 0.34 1.32 -31.03
CA VAL A 115 -0.12 1.47 -29.64
C VAL A 115 -0.39 2.95 -29.38
N SER A 116 -1.59 3.25 -28.86
CA SER A 116 -1.97 4.63 -28.55
C SER A 116 -1.30 5.15 -27.27
N ASP A 117 -1.06 6.46 -27.21
CA ASP A 117 -0.57 7.11 -25.98
C ASP A 117 -1.49 6.88 -24.77
N LEU A 118 -2.80 6.82 -25.01
CA LEU A 118 -3.79 6.51 -23.97
C LEU A 118 -3.54 5.12 -23.39
N THR A 119 -3.39 4.11 -24.24
CA THR A 119 -3.15 2.72 -23.79
C THR A 119 -1.83 2.58 -23.03
N THR A 120 -0.79 3.34 -23.40
CA THR A 120 0.50 3.33 -22.71
C THR A 120 0.46 4.01 -21.34
N VAL A 121 -0.26 5.13 -21.20
CA VAL A 121 -0.44 5.75 -19.88
C VAL A 121 -1.35 4.89 -19.01
N LEU A 122 -2.44 4.33 -19.55
CA LEU A 122 -3.32 3.44 -18.80
C LEU A 122 -2.63 2.15 -18.36
N SER A 123 -1.68 1.59 -19.13
CA SER A 123 -0.91 0.44 -18.67
C SER A 123 -0.06 0.80 -17.43
N LYS A 124 0.49 2.01 -17.36
CA LYS A 124 1.23 2.48 -16.17
C LYS A 124 0.30 2.70 -14.97
N VAL A 125 -0.87 3.31 -15.20
CA VAL A 125 -1.91 3.45 -14.16
C VAL A 125 -2.32 2.07 -13.62
N LEU A 126 -2.55 1.08 -14.49
CA LEU A 126 -2.93 -0.27 -14.10
C LEU A 126 -1.79 -0.99 -13.35
N THR A 127 -0.53 -0.80 -13.77
CA THR A 127 0.63 -1.32 -13.05
C THR A 127 0.70 -0.73 -11.63
N ALA A 128 0.52 0.58 -11.49
CA ALA A 128 0.58 1.29 -10.22
C ALA A 128 -0.58 0.95 -9.26
N LEU A 129 -1.81 0.88 -9.78
CA LEU A 129 -3.02 0.74 -8.97
C LEU A 129 -3.46 -0.71 -8.74
N VAL A 130 -3.03 -1.64 -9.58
CA VAL A 130 -3.49 -3.05 -9.52
C VAL A 130 -2.31 -4.00 -9.37
N VAL A 131 -1.36 -3.96 -10.30
CA VAL A 131 -0.32 -5.00 -10.37
C VAL A 131 0.66 -4.90 -9.20
N ALA A 132 1.18 -3.69 -8.91
CA ALA A 132 2.10 -3.50 -7.79
C ALA A 132 1.47 -3.85 -6.43
N PRO A 133 0.24 -3.39 -6.10
CA PRO A 133 -0.46 -3.85 -4.89
C PRO A 133 -0.66 -5.35 -4.82
N LEU A 134 -1.02 -6.03 -5.92
CA LEU A 134 -1.20 -7.48 -5.93
C LEU A 134 0.10 -8.25 -5.70
N ILE A 135 1.22 -7.78 -6.27
CA ILE A 135 2.53 -8.38 -6.03
C ILE A 135 2.91 -8.23 -4.55
N VAL A 136 2.80 -7.02 -4.00
CA VAL A 136 3.13 -6.76 -2.59
C VAL A 136 2.21 -7.57 -1.67
N ALA A 137 0.91 -7.64 -1.95
CA ALA A 137 -0.03 -8.45 -1.19
C ALA A 137 0.33 -9.94 -1.23
N GLY A 138 0.67 -10.49 -2.40
CA GLY A 138 1.10 -11.89 -2.51
C GLY A 138 2.36 -12.19 -1.69
N VAL A 139 3.38 -11.33 -1.78
CA VAL A 139 4.61 -11.48 -0.99
C VAL A 139 4.35 -11.35 0.51
N ALA A 140 3.55 -10.37 0.91
CA ALA A 140 3.20 -10.13 2.31
C ALA A 140 2.37 -11.27 2.91
N ILE A 141 1.39 -11.80 2.17
CA ILE A 141 0.61 -12.98 2.59
C ILE A 141 1.53 -14.20 2.73
N GLY A 142 2.44 -14.42 1.78
CA GLY A 142 3.43 -15.51 1.86
C GLY A 142 4.31 -15.41 3.10
N LEU A 143 4.83 -14.21 3.40
CA LEU A 143 5.59 -13.94 4.62
C LEU A 143 4.74 -14.21 5.88
N ALA A 144 3.52 -13.70 5.93
CA ALA A 144 2.63 -13.85 7.08
C ALA A 144 2.36 -15.34 7.37
N LEU A 145 2.06 -16.13 6.35
CA LEU A 145 1.84 -17.58 6.48
C LEU A 145 3.10 -18.32 6.90
N LEU A 146 4.27 -17.94 6.37
CA LEU A 146 5.56 -18.50 6.78
C LEU A 146 5.82 -18.28 8.28
N LEU A 147 5.59 -17.06 8.78
CA LEU A 147 5.78 -16.73 10.19
C LEU A 147 4.76 -17.42 11.09
N LEU A 148 3.49 -17.49 10.66
CA LEU A 148 2.46 -18.26 11.37
C LEU A 148 2.85 -19.74 11.49
N ALA A 149 3.34 -20.34 10.40
CA ALA A 149 3.81 -21.72 10.39
C ALA A 149 5.02 -21.91 11.32
N ALA A 150 5.99 -20.98 11.31
CA ALA A 150 7.15 -21.04 12.20
C ALA A 150 6.75 -21.00 13.69
N VAL A 151 5.80 -20.14 14.05
CA VAL A 151 5.25 -20.08 15.40
C VAL A 151 4.54 -21.40 15.75
N ALA A 152 3.67 -21.91 14.88
CA ALA A 152 2.98 -23.18 15.08
C ALA A 152 3.96 -24.37 15.25
N VAL A 153 5.06 -24.40 14.47
CA VAL A 153 6.14 -25.38 14.61
C VAL A 153 6.79 -25.26 15.99
N LYS A 154 7.17 -24.05 16.41
CA LYS A 154 7.78 -23.84 17.74
C LYS A 154 6.88 -24.32 18.87
N LEU A 155 5.59 -23.98 18.84
CA LEU A 155 4.61 -24.46 19.81
C LEU A 155 4.48 -25.99 19.79
N SER A 156 4.54 -26.62 18.61
CA SER A 156 4.53 -28.07 18.49
C SER A 156 5.76 -28.73 19.13
N LEU A 157 6.94 -28.12 19.04
CA LEU A 157 8.16 -28.62 19.70
C LEU A 157 8.05 -28.59 21.23
N HIS A 158 7.24 -27.69 21.79
CA HIS A 158 6.91 -27.62 23.21
C HIS A 158 5.67 -28.45 23.61
N GLY A 159 5.20 -29.36 22.74
CA GLY A 159 4.10 -30.28 23.02
C GLY A 159 2.70 -29.74 22.72
N THR A 160 2.57 -28.55 22.13
CA THR A 160 1.28 -27.94 21.76
C THR A 160 1.06 -27.92 20.25
N VAL A 161 0.38 -28.93 19.73
CA VAL A 161 0.06 -29.04 18.29
C VAL A 161 -1.19 -28.21 17.97
N LEU A 162 -1.03 -27.09 17.24
CA LEU A 162 -2.13 -26.16 16.91
C LEU A 162 -2.57 -26.19 15.42
N PHE A 163 -1.90 -26.98 14.57
CA PHE A 163 -2.13 -26.95 13.11
C PHE A 163 -3.57 -27.23 12.72
N ALA A 164 -4.22 -28.24 13.30
CA ALA A 164 -5.60 -28.59 12.99
C ALA A 164 -6.56 -27.44 13.36
N ASP A 165 -6.37 -26.84 14.52
CA ASP A 165 -7.22 -25.73 14.99
C ASP A 165 -7.04 -24.49 14.12
N LEU A 166 -5.81 -24.19 13.70
CA LEU A 166 -5.51 -23.08 12.78
C LEU A 166 -6.11 -23.31 11.39
N LEU A 167 -6.08 -24.53 10.88
CA LEU A 167 -6.66 -24.88 9.57
C LEU A 167 -8.19 -24.84 9.56
N VAL A 168 -8.84 -25.03 10.71
CA VAL A 168 -10.30 -24.91 10.83
C VAL A 168 -10.71 -23.46 11.14
N ALA A 169 -9.78 -22.63 11.62
CA ALA A 169 -10.05 -21.22 11.93
C ALA A 169 -10.43 -20.44 10.66
N PRO A 170 -11.65 -19.84 10.59
CA PRO A 170 -12.08 -19.08 9.42
C PRO A 170 -11.19 -17.88 9.11
N GLU A 171 -10.64 -17.25 10.15
CA GLU A 171 -9.81 -16.05 10.06
C GLU A 171 -8.51 -16.29 9.28
N LEU A 172 -7.98 -17.52 9.26
CA LEU A 172 -6.83 -17.89 8.43
C LEU A 172 -7.09 -17.63 6.93
N TYR A 173 -8.33 -17.81 6.49
CA TYR A 173 -8.74 -17.66 5.10
C TYR A 173 -9.37 -16.29 4.82
N LEU A 174 -10.11 -15.74 5.79
CA LEU A 174 -10.77 -14.45 5.64
C LEU A 174 -9.79 -13.28 5.67
N ALA A 175 -8.76 -13.31 6.51
CA ALA A 175 -7.81 -12.22 6.63
C ALA A 175 -7.16 -11.79 5.28
N PRO A 176 -6.61 -12.70 4.44
CA PRO A 176 -6.01 -12.32 3.16
C PRO A 176 -7.07 -11.87 2.15
N LEU A 177 -8.27 -12.45 2.19
CA LEU A 177 -9.40 -12.05 1.36
C LEU A 177 -9.87 -10.63 1.70
N ARG A 178 -9.90 -10.26 3.00
CA ARG A 178 -10.23 -8.90 3.44
C ARG A 178 -9.23 -7.88 2.91
N LEU A 179 -7.94 -8.21 2.89
CA LEU A 179 -6.93 -7.33 2.29
C LEU A 179 -7.14 -7.15 0.79
N LEU A 180 -7.42 -8.24 0.06
CA LEU A 180 -7.73 -8.16 -1.36
C LEU A 180 -9.02 -7.36 -1.61
N ALA A 181 -10.01 -7.47 -0.71
CA ALA A 181 -11.24 -6.70 -0.77
C ALA A 181 -11.05 -5.18 -0.54
N LEU A 182 -9.90 -4.75 -0.01
CA LEU A 182 -9.55 -3.33 0.09
C LEU A 182 -8.95 -2.76 -1.19
N LEU A 183 -8.59 -3.59 -2.18
CA LEU A 183 -7.97 -3.14 -3.42
C LEU A 183 -8.80 -2.09 -4.17
N PRO A 184 -10.13 -2.22 -4.34
CA PRO A 184 -10.94 -1.19 -5.00
C PRO A 184 -10.90 0.16 -4.27
N VAL A 185 -10.93 0.14 -2.93
CA VAL A 185 -10.82 1.35 -2.10
C VAL A 185 -9.45 1.99 -2.30
N TYR A 186 -8.37 1.20 -2.25
CA TYR A 186 -7.01 1.65 -2.51
C TYR A 186 -6.90 2.29 -3.91
N MET A 187 -7.44 1.66 -4.95
CA MET A 187 -7.38 2.14 -6.34
C MET A 187 -7.97 3.56 -6.46
N LEU A 188 -9.14 3.79 -5.87
CA LEU A 188 -9.82 5.09 -5.91
C LEU A 188 -9.11 6.13 -5.02
N TRP A 189 -8.61 5.70 -3.86
CA TRP A 189 -7.94 6.58 -2.91
C TRP A 189 -6.60 7.09 -3.44
N ALA A 190 -5.80 6.21 -4.06
CA ALA A 190 -4.46 6.48 -4.58
C ALA A 190 -4.46 7.17 -5.97
N LEU A 191 -5.61 7.19 -6.66
CA LEU A 191 -5.76 7.76 -8.00
C LEU A 191 -5.27 9.23 -8.13
N PRO A 192 -5.54 10.14 -7.17
CA PRO A 192 -5.02 11.50 -7.22
C PRO A 192 -3.50 11.55 -7.20
N THR A 193 -2.86 10.74 -6.34
CA THR A 193 -1.40 10.65 -6.26
C THR A 193 -0.81 10.08 -7.56
N VAL A 194 -1.37 8.98 -8.08
CA VAL A 194 -0.90 8.37 -9.32
C VAL A 194 -1.05 9.33 -10.50
N GLY A 195 -2.20 10.02 -10.60
CA GLY A 195 -2.43 11.04 -11.62
C GLY A 195 -1.44 12.20 -11.53
N TRP A 196 -1.21 12.74 -10.32
CA TRP A 196 -0.24 13.80 -10.09
C TRP A 196 1.18 13.41 -10.48
N LEU A 197 1.63 12.24 -10.03
CA LEU A 197 2.99 11.77 -10.29
C LEU A 197 3.20 11.51 -11.78
N LEU A 198 2.25 10.87 -12.46
CA LEU A 198 2.32 10.66 -13.91
C LEU A 198 2.24 11.98 -14.68
N MET A 199 1.41 12.94 -14.25
CA MET A 199 1.36 14.27 -14.84
C MET A 199 2.72 14.96 -14.73
N ILE A 200 3.30 15.05 -13.53
CA ILE A 200 4.61 15.66 -13.32
C ILE A 200 5.72 14.90 -14.06
N SER A 201 5.70 13.56 -14.04
CA SER A 201 6.58 12.70 -14.82
C SER A 201 6.48 13.01 -16.32
N SER A 202 5.29 13.35 -16.81
CA SER A 202 5.05 13.75 -18.20
C SER A 202 5.40 15.22 -18.52
N MET A 203 5.61 16.09 -17.54
CA MET A 203 5.83 17.52 -17.77
C MET A 203 7.28 17.94 -17.55
N VAL A 204 7.91 17.40 -16.53
CA VAL A 204 9.20 17.87 -16.03
C VAL A 204 10.34 17.14 -16.75
N ARG A 205 11.41 17.89 -17.09
CA ARG A 205 12.60 17.36 -17.77
C ARG A 205 13.69 16.91 -16.78
N SER A 206 13.92 17.67 -15.72
CA SER A 206 14.96 17.40 -14.72
C SER A 206 14.44 17.58 -13.30
N LYS A 207 15.05 16.88 -12.33
CA LYS A 207 14.72 16.98 -10.90
C LYS A 207 13.22 16.73 -10.63
N VAL A 208 12.64 15.70 -11.26
CA VAL A 208 11.21 15.38 -11.21
C VAL A 208 10.70 15.27 -9.77
N PHE A 209 11.49 14.66 -8.87
CA PHE A 209 11.15 14.55 -7.45
C PHE A 209 10.97 15.90 -6.76
N VAL A 210 11.85 16.87 -7.04
CA VAL A 210 11.77 18.21 -6.45
C VAL A 210 10.48 18.90 -6.88
N TRP A 211 10.03 18.73 -8.12
CA TRP A 211 8.77 19.30 -8.58
C TRP A 211 7.56 18.54 -8.01
N ALA A 212 7.60 17.21 -8.02
CA ALA A 212 6.51 16.37 -7.54
C ALA A 212 6.21 16.58 -6.05
N VAL A 213 7.23 16.75 -5.22
CA VAL A 213 7.11 16.94 -3.76
C VAL A 213 7.16 18.42 -3.38
N GLY A 214 8.04 19.19 -4.01
CA GLY A 214 8.25 20.59 -3.66
C GLY A 214 7.07 21.48 -4.01
N VAL A 215 6.32 21.21 -5.08
CA VAL A 215 5.12 22.01 -5.42
C VAL A 215 4.04 21.85 -4.35
N PRO A 216 3.61 20.63 -3.95
CA PRO A 216 2.60 20.48 -2.92
C PRO A 216 3.07 20.96 -1.53
N VAL A 217 4.33 20.69 -1.15
CA VAL A 217 4.89 21.15 0.13
C VAL A 217 4.99 22.68 0.17
N GLY A 218 5.51 23.29 -0.89
CA GLY A 218 5.60 24.75 -1.00
C GLY A 218 4.23 25.41 -0.97
N ALA A 219 3.24 24.85 -1.67
CA ALA A 219 1.85 25.31 -1.60
C ALA A 219 1.29 25.23 -0.18
N GLY A 220 1.53 24.13 0.54
CA GLY A 220 1.10 23.99 1.94
C GLY A 220 1.72 25.03 2.88
N LEU A 221 3.02 25.28 2.75
CA LEU A 221 3.72 26.31 3.53
C LEU A 221 3.18 27.72 3.22
N LEU A 222 2.93 28.03 1.94
CA LEU A 222 2.34 29.29 1.53
C LEU A 222 0.93 29.46 2.10
N LEU A 223 0.09 28.42 2.09
CA LEU A 223 -1.26 28.47 2.66
C LEU A 223 -1.22 28.75 4.17
N ILE A 224 -0.33 28.09 4.92
CA ILE A 224 -0.16 28.35 6.37
C ILE A 224 0.30 29.78 6.61
N TRP A 225 1.27 30.25 5.81
CA TRP A 225 1.79 31.61 5.91
C TRP A 225 0.70 32.66 5.62
N MET A 226 -0.08 32.47 4.55
CA MET A 226 -1.20 33.35 4.21
C MET A 226 -2.27 33.38 5.31
N GLN A 227 -2.63 32.23 5.88
CA GLN A 227 -3.61 32.17 6.95
C GLN A 227 -3.09 32.88 8.22
N LYS A 228 -1.84 32.63 8.63
CA LYS A 228 -1.29 33.17 9.88
C LYS A 228 -0.90 34.65 9.82
N ILE A 229 -0.43 35.13 8.66
CA ILE A 229 0.13 36.49 8.53
C ILE A 229 -0.85 37.45 7.89
N LEU A 230 -1.50 37.02 6.80
CA LEU A 230 -2.43 37.87 6.05
C LEU A 230 -3.88 37.77 6.55
N GLY A 231 -4.16 36.86 7.49
CA GLY A 231 -5.48 36.71 8.09
C GLY A 231 -6.55 36.15 7.15
N PHE A 232 -6.16 35.46 6.07
CA PHE A 232 -7.13 34.82 5.17
C PHE A 232 -7.94 33.75 5.90
N GLU A 233 -9.27 33.75 5.73
CA GLU A 233 -10.20 32.75 6.29
C GLU A 233 -10.16 31.39 5.56
N LEU A 234 -9.06 31.08 4.86
CA LEU A 234 -8.87 29.78 4.23
C LEU A 234 -8.49 28.74 5.29
N ASN A 235 -9.19 27.60 5.30
CA ASN A 235 -8.82 26.48 6.16
C ASN A 235 -7.62 25.73 5.57
N ALA A 236 -6.40 26.25 5.77
CA ALA A 236 -5.18 25.66 5.24
C ALA A 236 -4.98 24.21 5.72
N TYR A 237 -5.35 23.91 6.97
CA TYR A 237 -5.25 22.57 7.55
C TYR A 237 -6.16 21.56 6.83
N TRP A 238 -7.39 21.96 6.47
CA TRP A 238 -8.28 21.11 5.70
C TRP A 238 -7.73 20.83 4.29
N ILE A 239 -7.17 21.86 3.62
CA ILE A 239 -6.57 21.71 2.29
C ILE A 239 -5.33 20.80 2.36
N ILE A 240 -4.46 21.00 3.34
CA ILE A 240 -3.28 20.16 3.53
C ILE A 240 -3.72 18.71 3.80
N GLY A 241 -4.67 18.50 4.71
CA GLY A 241 -5.14 17.17 5.10
C GLY A 241 -5.82 16.41 3.96
N ASN A 242 -6.73 17.05 3.23
CA ASN A 242 -7.58 16.38 2.24
C ASN A 242 -7.03 16.42 0.81
N VAL A 243 -6.26 17.46 0.48
CA VAL A 243 -5.74 17.66 -0.88
C VAL A 243 -4.26 17.32 -0.95
N LEU A 244 -3.40 18.01 -0.19
CA LEU A 244 -1.95 17.88 -0.35
C LEU A 244 -1.42 16.54 0.19
N ASN A 245 -1.87 16.10 1.35
CA ASN A 245 -1.52 14.78 1.89
C ASN A 245 -2.03 13.68 0.97
N ARG A 246 -3.22 13.85 0.38
CA ARG A 246 -3.75 12.88 -0.59
C ARG A 246 -2.96 12.89 -1.90
N LEU A 247 -2.47 14.04 -2.34
CA LEU A 247 -1.63 14.17 -3.53
C LEU A 247 -0.27 13.49 -3.36
N LEU A 248 0.32 13.52 -2.15
CA LEU A 248 1.65 13.00 -1.87
C LEU A 248 1.66 11.57 -1.30
N LEU A 249 0.72 11.26 -0.40
CA LEU A 249 0.73 10.07 0.44
C LEU A 249 -0.44 9.12 0.16
N GLY A 250 -1.30 9.41 -0.83
CA GLY A 250 -2.46 8.57 -1.15
C GLY A 250 -2.10 7.15 -1.62
N VAL A 251 -0.90 6.94 -2.16
CA VAL A 251 -0.37 5.60 -2.53
C VAL A 251 0.11 4.79 -1.33
N ALA A 252 0.29 5.41 -0.15
CA ALA A 252 0.64 4.66 1.04
C ALA A 252 -0.54 3.76 1.45
N PRO A 253 -0.30 2.48 1.75
CA PRO A 253 -1.36 1.54 2.12
C PRO A 253 -2.06 2.02 3.40
N GLY A 254 -3.39 1.97 3.42
CA GLY A 254 -4.18 2.40 4.57
C GLY A 254 -4.19 3.91 4.81
N SER A 255 -3.69 4.73 3.88
CA SER A 255 -3.66 6.20 4.03
C SER A 255 -5.05 6.83 4.24
N TRP A 256 -6.13 6.19 3.79
CA TRP A 256 -7.51 6.61 4.07
C TRP A 256 -7.94 6.42 5.54
N VAL A 257 -7.29 5.51 6.25
CA VAL A 257 -7.47 5.32 7.70
C VAL A 257 -6.68 6.37 8.47
N LEU A 258 -5.49 6.73 7.97
CA LEU A 258 -4.61 7.70 8.62
C LEU A 258 -5.04 9.15 8.41
N PHE A 259 -5.53 9.50 7.22
CA PHE A 259 -5.86 10.87 6.82
C PHE A 259 -7.36 11.12 6.60
N GLY A 260 -8.20 10.09 6.71
CA GLY A 260 -9.66 10.24 6.62
C GLY A 260 -10.25 11.00 7.81
N ALA A 261 -11.41 11.61 7.61
CA ALA A 261 -12.11 12.36 8.66
C ALA A 261 -12.66 11.46 9.78
N GLY A 262 -12.90 10.18 9.50
CA GLY A 262 -13.32 9.20 10.51
C GLY A 262 -12.15 8.38 11.05
N ARG A 263 -12.33 7.79 12.22
CA ARG A 263 -11.42 6.79 12.77
C ARG A 263 -12.14 5.45 12.87
N PRO A 264 -11.50 4.33 12.50
CA PRO A 264 -12.08 3.02 12.78
C PRO A 264 -12.29 2.88 14.29
N VAL A 265 -13.43 2.32 14.69
CA VAL A 265 -13.69 2.01 16.10
C VAL A 265 -12.61 1.02 16.56
N LEU A 266 -11.80 1.45 17.54
CA LEU A 266 -10.79 0.58 18.13
C LEU A 266 -11.49 -0.50 18.95
N SER A 267 -11.01 -1.74 18.89
CA SER A 267 -11.53 -2.78 19.78
C SER A 267 -11.17 -2.42 21.22
N GLN A 268 -12.15 -2.49 22.12
CA GLN A 268 -11.95 -2.14 23.54
C GLN A 268 -11.04 -3.14 24.28
N GLU A 269 -10.86 -4.35 23.74
CA GLU A 269 -10.07 -5.40 24.39
C GLU A 269 -8.59 -5.44 23.98
N HIS A 270 -8.24 -5.04 22.74
CA HIS A 270 -6.90 -5.30 22.19
C HIS A 270 -6.14 -4.05 21.72
N GLY A 271 -6.74 -2.85 21.79
CA GLY A 271 -6.10 -1.60 21.34
C GLY A 271 -5.83 -1.51 19.83
N VAL A 272 -6.14 -2.57 19.06
CA VAL A 272 -6.05 -2.65 17.60
C VAL A 272 -7.48 -2.67 17.04
N PRO A 273 -7.79 -1.94 15.94
CA PRO A 273 -9.12 -2.00 15.36
C PRO A 273 -9.40 -3.40 14.83
N ALA A 274 -10.61 -3.90 15.11
CA ALA A 274 -11.01 -5.23 14.68
C ALA A 274 -10.94 -5.33 13.12
N PRO A 275 -10.49 -6.46 12.55
CA PRO A 275 -10.23 -6.55 11.10
C PRO A 275 -11.47 -6.23 10.23
N ASP A 276 -12.65 -6.59 10.71
CA ASP A 276 -13.96 -6.27 10.15
C ASP A 276 -14.29 -4.78 10.25
N ALA A 277 -13.99 -4.12 11.38
CA ALA A 277 -14.17 -2.68 11.57
C ALA A 277 -13.31 -1.87 10.58
N VAL A 278 -12.07 -2.31 10.33
CA VAL A 278 -11.20 -1.67 9.32
C VAL A 278 -11.80 -1.82 7.92
N LEU A 279 -12.30 -3.00 7.57
CA LEU A 279 -12.93 -3.24 6.27
C LEU A 279 -14.17 -2.36 6.09
N LEU A 280 -15.09 -2.38 7.06
CA LEU A 280 -16.32 -1.59 7.03
C LEU A 280 -16.04 -0.09 6.92
N TYR A 281 -15.10 0.42 7.72
CA TYR A 281 -14.67 1.81 7.63
C TYR A 281 -14.07 2.16 6.26
N SER A 282 -13.25 1.26 5.71
CA SER A 282 -12.63 1.49 4.40
C SER A 282 -13.65 1.59 3.28
N TRP A 283 -14.71 0.79 3.32
CA TRP A 283 -15.80 0.83 2.35
C TRP A 283 -16.75 2.00 2.56
N SER A 284 -17.03 2.41 3.81
CA SER A 284 -17.88 3.58 4.08
C SER A 284 -17.29 4.88 3.54
N THR A 285 -15.97 4.91 3.38
CA THR A 285 -15.18 5.98 2.74
C THR A 285 -15.64 6.30 1.30
N LEU A 286 -16.30 5.35 0.61
CA LEU A 286 -16.90 5.55 -0.72
C LEU A 286 -18.14 6.45 -0.71
N ALA A 287 -18.77 6.65 0.45
CA ALA A 287 -19.89 7.57 0.59
C ALA A 287 -19.45 9.04 0.66
N ASP A 288 -18.15 9.32 0.85
CA ASP A 288 -17.64 10.68 0.99
C ASP A 288 -17.46 11.37 -0.37
N LEU A 289 -18.03 12.57 -0.51
CA LEU A 289 -17.88 13.40 -1.70
C LEU A 289 -16.41 13.81 -1.93
N VAL A 290 -15.62 14.02 -0.87
CA VAL A 290 -14.20 14.36 -0.96
C VAL A 290 -13.41 13.22 -1.60
N LEU A 291 -13.84 11.97 -1.45
CA LEU A 291 -13.26 10.84 -2.18
C LEU A 291 -13.37 11.06 -3.69
N TRP A 292 -14.58 11.30 -4.18
CA TRP A 292 -14.90 11.37 -5.60
C TRP A 292 -14.35 12.62 -6.27
N LEU A 293 -14.30 13.76 -5.57
CA LEU A 293 -13.60 14.94 -6.06
C LEU A 293 -12.12 14.66 -6.30
N GLY A 294 -11.47 13.92 -5.38
CA GLY A 294 -10.12 13.43 -5.58
C GLY A 294 -9.99 12.53 -6.82
N VAL A 295 -10.89 11.56 -6.98
CA VAL A 295 -10.91 10.66 -8.15
C VAL A 295 -11.02 11.44 -9.44
N ALA A 296 -11.96 12.39 -9.52
CA ALA A 296 -12.14 13.25 -10.69
C ALA A 296 -10.87 14.06 -11.01
N ALA A 297 -10.23 14.65 -9.99
CA ALA A 297 -8.96 15.36 -10.15
C ALA A 297 -7.84 14.42 -10.64
N GLY A 298 -7.74 13.20 -10.10
CA GLY A 298 -6.79 12.19 -10.53
C GLY A 298 -6.96 11.81 -12.00
N VAL A 299 -8.20 11.58 -12.44
CA VAL A 299 -8.53 11.29 -13.85
C VAL A 299 -8.16 12.46 -14.75
N ALA A 300 -8.44 13.70 -14.35
CA ALA A 300 -8.05 14.89 -15.09
C ALA A 300 -6.53 14.99 -15.24
N MET A 301 -5.76 14.73 -14.18
CA MET A 301 -4.29 14.73 -14.22
C MET A 301 -3.73 13.61 -15.13
N ILE A 302 -4.35 12.43 -15.14
CA ILE A 302 -4.00 11.35 -16.08
C ILE A 302 -4.27 11.78 -17.53
N ALA A 303 -5.40 12.44 -17.79
CA ALA A 303 -5.73 12.97 -19.12
C ALA A 303 -4.70 14.03 -19.57
N VAL A 304 -4.25 14.90 -18.66
CA VAL A 304 -3.14 15.83 -18.91
C VAL A 304 -1.85 15.08 -19.24
N ALA A 305 -1.53 14.00 -18.53
CA ALA A 305 -0.35 13.19 -18.82
C ALA A 305 -0.39 12.57 -20.23
N VAL A 306 -1.56 12.07 -20.66
CA VAL A 306 -1.78 11.56 -22.03
C VAL A 306 -1.60 12.68 -23.05
N TRP A 307 -2.16 13.86 -22.80
CA TRP A 307 -2.05 15.00 -23.69
C TRP A 307 -0.61 15.50 -23.83
N MET A 308 0.13 15.58 -22.73
CA MET A 308 1.55 15.99 -22.73
C MET A 308 2.42 15.00 -23.50
N ARG A 309 2.14 13.69 -23.38
CA ARG A 309 2.82 12.64 -24.15
C ARG A 309 2.62 12.78 -25.66
N ARG A 310 1.44 13.23 -26.10
CA ARG A 310 1.15 13.49 -27.52
C ARG A 310 1.98 14.64 -28.08
N ARG A 311 2.09 15.75 -27.35
CA ARG A 311 2.67 17.01 -27.88
C ARG A 311 4.19 17.14 -27.76
N ARG A 312 4.83 16.50 -26.78
CA ARG A 312 6.26 16.67 -26.52
C ARG A 312 7.10 15.56 -27.16
N GLU A 313 7.03 15.48 -28.49
CA GLU A 313 7.81 14.54 -29.31
C GLU A 313 9.27 14.95 -29.47
N GLU A 314 9.54 16.24 -29.32
CA GLU A 314 10.84 16.84 -29.64
C GLU A 314 11.50 17.34 -28.34
N GLY A 315 12.73 16.86 -28.14
CA GLY A 315 13.69 17.48 -27.24
C GLY A 315 14.17 18.79 -27.83
#